data_AF-A0A1G5D582-F1
#
_entry.id   AF-A0A1G5D582-F1
#
_cell.length_a   1.000
_cell.length_b   1.000
_cell.length_c   1.000
_cell.angle_alpha   90.00
_cell.angle_beta   90.00
_cell.angle_gamma   90.00
#
_symmetry.space_group_name_H-M   'P 1'
#
loop_
_entity.id
_entity.type
_entity.pdbx_description
1 polymer ?
#
loop_
_entity_poly.entity_id
_entity_poly.type
_entity_poly.pdbx_seq_one_letter_code
_entity_poly.pdbx_strand_id
1 'polypeptide(L)'
;MHAKSKRSLVRTSIIIIFIAIFLLGIYYFIGRPMIAFVGDVDAFRAYVEEKGILAYLVFGIFVFFQTLSNCIPGLPFYLTAGFILGGVKGAILCDFFATLGNTVAFLIGKKFGRSFLLYLFPEDKLTRVEELIFNKNPKLVHIMFMLLPLPKDTYAWLGFYSGENVIMWLLITFVARFPHIFLYTFSAEKMIDNQYGFFILGSVIAVLVYLVVVVYLKKNKEQSKKNK
;
A
#
# COMPACT_ATOMS: atom_id res chain seq x y z
N MET A 1 -27.52 -34.09 8.81
CA MET A 1 -26.28 -33.38 8.41
C MET A 1 -26.34 -31.84 8.46
N HIS A 2 -27.42 -31.20 8.93
CA HIS A 2 -27.58 -29.72 8.88
C HIS A 2 -26.98 -28.89 10.04
N ALA A 3 -26.67 -29.48 11.19
CA ALA A 3 -26.21 -28.73 12.37
C ALA A 3 -24.73 -28.29 12.31
N LYS A 4 -23.89 -28.97 11.52
CA LYS A 4 -22.45 -28.68 11.42
C LYS A 4 -22.14 -27.39 10.64
N SER A 5 -23.02 -27.01 9.71
CA SER A 5 -22.92 -25.79 8.87
C SER A 5 -23.25 -24.50 9.65
N LYS A 6 -24.28 -24.52 10.51
CA LYS A 6 -24.72 -23.32 11.24
C LYS A 6 -23.71 -22.91 12.33
N ARG A 7 -23.09 -23.88 13.02
CA ARG A 7 -22.02 -23.62 14.00
C ARG A 7 -20.72 -23.11 13.36
N SER A 8 -20.36 -23.55 12.15
CA SER A 8 -19.18 -23.03 11.46
C SER A 8 -19.40 -21.60 10.95
N LEU A 9 -20.61 -21.29 10.45
CA LEU A 9 -20.99 -19.93 10.05
C LEU A 9 -20.94 -18.94 11.22
N VAL A 10 -21.54 -19.28 12.36
CA VAL A 10 -21.51 -18.42 13.56
C VAL A 10 -20.07 -18.21 14.05
N ARG A 11 -19.24 -19.26 14.07
CA ARG A 11 -17.82 -19.15 14.44
C ARG A 11 -17.05 -18.23 13.48
N THR A 12 -17.28 -18.37 12.17
CA THR A 12 -16.65 -17.52 11.16
C THR A 12 -17.10 -16.06 11.28
N SER A 13 -18.39 -15.80 11.50
CA SER A 13 -18.90 -14.44 11.73
C SER A 13 -18.31 -13.80 12.99
N ILE A 14 -18.17 -14.54 14.08
CA ILE A 14 -17.54 -14.04 15.32
C ILE A 14 -16.07 -13.70 15.07
N ILE A 15 -15.33 -14.55 14.34
CA ILE A 15 -13.93 -14.29 13.98
C ILE A 15 -13.81 -13.03 13.10
N ILE A 16 -14.69 -12.86 12.10
CA ILE A 16 -14.68 -11.68 11.24
C ILE A 16 -14.99 -10.41 12.04
N ILE A 17 -15.99 -10.45 12.93
CA ILE A 17 -16.32 -9.32 13.80
C ILE A 17 -15.15 -9.01 14.74
N PHE A 18 -14.51 -10.02 15.31
CA PHE A 18 -13.35 -9.85 16.17
C PHE A 18 -12.15 -9.24 15.40
N ILE A 19 -11.86 -9.73 14.20
CA ILE A 19 -10.82 -9.16 13.32
C ILE A 19 -11.18 -7.72 12.95
N ALA A 20 -12.44 -7.42 12.61
CA ALA A 20 -12.89 -6.07 12.28
C ALA A 20 -12.73 -5.11 13.48
N ILE A 21 -13.15 -5.53 14.68
CA ILE A 21 -12.96 -4.76 15.93
C ILE A 21 -11.48 -4.59 16.24
N PHE A 22 -10.66 -5.62 16.03
CA PHE A 22 -9.22 -5.58 16.24
C PHE A 22 -8.54 -4.60 15.26
N LEU A 23 -8.89 -4.64 13.98
CA LEU A 23 -8.39 -3.69 12.97
C LEU A 23 -8.87 -2.26 13.24
N LEU A 24 -10.12 -2.09 13.68
CA LEU A 24 -10.65 -0.79 14.15
C LEU A 24 -9.88 -0.29 15.38
N GLY A 25 -9.56 -1.18 16.32
CA GLY A 25 -8.74 -0.88 17.49
C GLY A 25 -7.33 -0.44 17.07
N ILE A 26 -6.67 -1.18 16.19
CA ILE A 26 -5.37 -0.79 15.62
C ILE A 26 -5.47 0.59 14.97
N TYR A 27 -6.49 0.82 14.15
CA TYR A 27 -6.67 2.12 13.51
C TYR A 27 -6.86 3.23 14.54
N TYR A 28 -7.73 3.04 15.55
CA TYR A 28 -8.06 4.09 16.51
C TYR A 28 -6.92 4.38 17.50
N PHE A 29 -6.25 3.34 18.00
CA PHE A 29 -5.22 3.47 19.03
C PHE A 29 -3.80 3.65 18.47
N ILE A 30 -3.54 3.24 17.22
CA ILE A 30 -2.20 3.28 16.62
C ILE A 30 -2.22 4.15 15.36
N GLY A 31 -3.10 3.85 14.40
CA GLY A 31 -3.16 4.57 13.13
C GLY A 31 -3.50 6.06 13.26
N ARG A 32 -4.57 6.39 14.00
CA ARG A 32 -5.03 7.77 14.22
C ARG A 32 -3.98 8.65 14.90
N PRO A 33 -3.36 8.26 16.03
CA PRO A 33 -2.31 9.08 16.64
C PRO A 33 -1.06 9.17 15.76
N MET A 34 -0.68 8.11 15.04
CA MET A 34 0.42 8.20 14.06
C MET A 34 0.13 9.22 12.97
N ILE A 35 -1.07 9.20 12.38
CA ILE A 35 -1.47 10.15 11.34
C ILE A 35 -1.57 11.56 11.91
N ALA A 36 -2.09 11.74 13.11
CA ALA A 36 -2.18 13.05 13.76
C ALA A 36 -0.78 13.62 14.04
N PHE A 37 0.13 12.81 14.57
CA PHE A 37 1.51 13.20 14.85
C PHE A 37 2.27 13.56 13.58
N VAL A 38 2.12 12.76 12.52
CA VAL A 38 2.76 13.01 11.23
C VAL A 38 2.09 14.18 10.49
N GLY A 39 0.79 14.35 10.64
CA GLY A 39 0.03 15.44 10.02
C GLY A 39 0.33 16.81 10.62
N ASP A 40 0.79 16.86 11.87
CA ASP A 40 1.34 18.06 12.50
C ASP A 40 2.83 18.21 12.14
N VAL A 41 3.07 18.86 11.00
CA VAL A 41 4.41 19.04 10.44
C VAL A 41 5.33 19.79 11.41
N ASP A 42 4.81 20.78 12.15
CA ASP A 42 5.59 21.59 13.08
C ASP A 42 5.97 20.79 14.33
N ALA A 43 5.01 20.04 14.90
CA ALA A 43 5.30 19.14 16.02
C ALA A 43 6.32 18.05 15.63
N PHE A 44 6.20 17.48 14.43
CA PHE A 44 7.14 16.48 13.97
C PHE A 44 8.51 17.09 13.62
N ARG A 45 8.56 18.32 13.11
CA ARG A 45 9.83 19.05 12.93
C ARG A 45 10.53 19.29 14.26
N ALA A 46 9.81 19.75 15.28
CA ALA A 46 10.37 19.90 16.63
C ALA A 46 10.89 18.57 17.20
N TYR A 47 10.17 17.47 16.97
CA TYR A 47 10.63 16.13 17.35
C TYR A 47 11.91 15.70 16.61
N VAL A 48 12.04 16.04 15.32
CA VAL A 48 13.25 15.78 14.53
C VAL A 48 14.42 16.62 15.04
N GLU A 49 14.20 17.88 15.41
CA GLU A 49 15.21 18.75 16.00
C GLU A 49 15.69 18.22 17.36
N GLU A 50 14.79 17.66 18.17
CA GLU A 50 15.13 17.09 19.48
C GLU A 50 15.86 15.73 19.37
N LYS A 51 15.39 14.82 18.48
CA LYS A 51 15.85 13.42 18.43
C LYS A 51 16.82 13.11 17.29
N GLY A 52 17.02 14.03 16.33
CA GLY A 52 17.91 13.86 15.20
C GLY A 52 17.60 12.60 14.38
N ILE A 53 18.63 11.78 14.11
CA ILE A 53 18.51 10.59 13.25
C ILE A 53 17.47 9.56 13.76
N LEU A 54 17.26 9.49 15.07
CA LEU A 54 16.29 8.57 15.67
C LEU A 54 14.86 8.91 15.28
N ALA A 55 14.55 10.19 15.03
CA ALA A 55 13.22 10.58 14.56
C ALA A 55 12.89 9.98 13.19
N TYR A 56 13.87 9.98 12.27
CA TYR A 56 13.71 9.40 10.94
C TYR A 56 13.56 7.88 10.98
N LEU A 57 14.22 7.20 11.92
CA LEU A 57 14.05 5.76 12.13
C LEU A 57 12.63 5.44 12.64
N VAL A 58 12.14 6.17 13.64
CA VAL A 58 10.77 6.00 14.17
C VAL A 58 9.73 6.27 13.07
N PHE A 59 9.91 7.35 12.32
CA PHE A 59 9.06 7.68 11.18
C PHE A 59 9.09 6.57 10.11
N GLY A 60 10.28 6.05 9.78
CA GLY A 60 10.43 4.91 8.89
C GLY A 60 9.66 3.68 9.37
N ILE A 61 9.77 3.36 10.65
CA ILE A 61 9.00 2.27 11.27
C ILE A 61 7.49 2.51 11.13
N PHE A 62 7.03 3.75 11.25
CA PHE A 62 5.63 4.08 11.00
C PHE A 62 5.22 3.84 9.54
N VAL A 63 6.03 4.23 8.57
CA VAL A 63 5.79 3.96 7.14
C VAL A 63 5.77 2.44 6.86
N PHE A 64 6.66 1.69 7.50
CA PHE A 64 6.71 0.23 7.42
C PHE A 64 5.39 -0.40 7.87
N PHE A 65 4.89 -0.03 9.07
CA PHE A 65 3.64 -0.57 9.59
C PHE A 65 2.42 -0.09 8.81
N GLN A 66 2.43 1.16 8.36
CA GLN A 66 1.41 1.72 7.49
C GLN A 66 1.28 0.85 6.22
N THR A 67 2.39 0.46 5.60
CA THR A 67 2.38 -0.32 4.35
C THR A 67 1.84 -1.75 4.53
N LEU A 68 1.85 -2.28 5.76
CA LEU A 68 1.24 -3.58 6.05
C LEU A 68 -0.30 -3.52 6.10
N SER A 69 -0.89 -2.33 6.24
CA SER A 69 -2.32 -2.16 6.48
C SER A 69 -2.96 -1.18 5.49
N ASN A 70 -3.96 -1.67 4.74
CA ASN A 70 -4.80 -0.82 3.91
C ASN A 70 -5.61 0.22 4.72
N CYS A 71 -5.69 0.09 6.05
CA CYS A 71 -6.46 1.00 6.91
C CYS A 71 -5.74 2.30 7.21
N ILE A 72 -4.40 2.33 7.10
CA ILE A 72 -3.60 3.50 7.40
C ILE A 72 -3.18 4.14 6.08
N PRO A 73 -3.67 5.34 5.73
CA PRO A 73 -3.29 6.00 4.49
C PRO A 73 -1.80 6.38 4.51
N GLY A 74 -1.09 6.13 3.41
CA GLY A 74 0.34 6.49 3.25
C GLY A 74 0.57 7.96 2.89
N LEU A 75 -0.42 8.63 2.28
CA LEU A 75 -0.28 10.01 1.79
C LEU A 75 0.20 11.01 2.85
N PRO A 76 -0.34 11.04 4.08
CA PRO A 76 0.15 11.95 5.13
C PRO A 76 1.65 11.79 5.38
N PHE A 77 2.15 10.55 5.41
CA PHE A 77 3.56 10.26 5.61
C PHE A 77 4.42 10.82 4.47
N TYR A 78 4.01 10.62 3.22
CA TYR A 78 4.78 11.11 2.07
C TYR A 78 4.83 12.64 2.03
N LEU A 79 3.72 13.31 2.35
CA LEU A 79 3.68 14.77 2.39
C LEU A 79 4.58 15.31 3.51
N THR A 80 4.45 14.78 4.72
CA THR A 80 5.27 15.19 5.86
C THR A 80 6.76 14.94 5.64
N ALA A 81 7.13 13.81 5.05
CA ALA A 81 8.50 13.54 4.66
C ALA A 81 9.02 14.57 3.64
N GLY A 82 8.20 14.95 2.67
CA GLY A 82 8.54 16.02 1.71
C GLY A 82 8.71 17.38 2.39
N PHE A 83 7.85 17.73 3.35
CA PHE A 83 7.93 19.00 4.08
C PHE A 83 9.17 19.14 4.99
N ILE A 84 9.74 18.02 5.45
CA ILE A 84 10.85 18.04 6.41
C ILE A 84 12.19 17.69 5.77
N LEU A 85 12.22 16.65 4.93
CA LEU A 85 13.45 16.13 4.33
C LEU A 85 13.66 16.61 2.89
N GLY A 86 12.66 17.23 2.28
CA GLY A 86 12.61 17.52 0.84
C GLY A 86 12.20 16.30 0.01
N GLY A 87 11.98 16.51 -1.28
CA GLY A 87 11.37 15.55 -2.18
C GLY A 87 12.16 14.27 -2.34
N VAL A 88 13.46 14.36 -2.66
CA VAL A 88 14.30 13.19 -2.94
C VAL A 88 14.57 12.39 -1.66
N LYS A 89 15.06 13.05 -0.60
CA LYS A 89 15.42 12.35 0.66
C LYS A 89 14.19 11.78 1.35
N GLY A 90 13.09 12.53 1.37
CA GLY A 90 11.80 12.06 1.88
C GLY A 90 11.28 10.85 1.09
N ALA A 91 11.42 10.87 -0.23
CA ALA A 91 11.03 9.72 -1.08
C ALA A 91 11.85 8.48 -0.78
N ILE A 92 13.19 8.59 -0.74
CA ILE A 92 14.08 7.46 -0.46
C ILE A 92 13.76 6.84 0.91
N LEU A 93 13.59 7.67 1.95
CA LEU A 93 13.25 7.19 3.28
C LEU A 93 11.90 6.44 3.28
N CYS A 94 10.86 7.07 2.72
CA CYS A 94 9.53 6.47 2.68
C CYS A 94 9.51 5.17 1.86
N ASP A 95 10.13 5.19 0.68
CA ASP A 95 10.10 4.05 -0.24
C ASP A 95 10.92 2.87 0.29
N PHE A 96 12.04 3.13 0.96
CA PHE A 96 12.82 2.09 1.62
C PHE A 96 11.99 1.34 2.68
N PHE A 97 11.40 2.05 3.64
CA PHE A 97 10.61 1.42 4.70
C PHE A 97 9.30 0.82 4.18
N ALA A 98 8.66 1.45 3.18
CA ALA A 98 7.48 0.88 2.53
C ALA A 98 7.82 -0.42 1.79
N THR A 99 8.96 -0.46 1.08
CA THR A 99 9.44 -1.66 0.39
C THR A 99 9.72 -2.79 1.38
N LEU A 100 10.32 -2.49 2.53
CA LEU A 100 10.52 -3.47 3.60
C LEU A 100 9.19 -4.02 4.12
N GLY A 101 8.21 -3.15 4.40
CA GLY A 101 6.87 -3.58 4.85
C GLY A 101 6.19 -4.47 3.82
N ASN A 102 6.24 -4.07 2.56
CA ASN A 102 5.66 -4.83 1.45
C ASN A 102 6.34 -6.21 1.27
N THR A 103 7.66 -6.26 1.42
CA THR A 103 8.43 -7.52 1.39
C THR A 103 8.06 -8.44 2.55
N VAL A 104 7.83 -7.91 3.75
CA VAL A 104 7.35 -8.69 4.89
C VAL A 104 5.96 -9.27 4.62
N ALA A 105 5.03 -8.48 4.09
CA ALA A 105 3.71 -8.98 3.68
C ALA A 105 3.82 -10.11 2.64
N PHE A 106 4.69 -9.97 1.64
CA PHE A 106 5.00 -11.02 0.66
C PHE A 106 5.52 -12.31 1.31
N LEU A 107 6.47 -12.19 2.24
CA LEU A 107 7.04 -13.35 2.93
C LEU A 107 6.02 -14.07 3.81
N ILE A 108 5.17 -13.31 4.51
CA ILE A 108 4.08 -13.87 5.32
C ILE A 108 3.08 -14.58 4.40
N GLY A 109 2.64 -13.93 3.31
CA GLY A 109 1.77 -14.54 2.30
C GLY A 109 2.34 -15.84 1.74
N LYS A 110 3.63 -15.84 1.38
CA LYS A 110 4.34 -17.03 0.90
C LYS A 110 4.40 -18.16 1.92
N LYS A 111 4.57 -17.84 3.21
CA LYS A 111 4.70 -18.81 4.30
C LYS A 111 3.36 -19.47 4.66
N PHE A 112 2.27 -18.69 4.73
CA PHE A 112 0.97 -19.17 5.18
C PHE A 112 0.01 -19.55 4.04
N GLY A 113 0.28 -19.09 2.82
CA GLY A 113 -0.41 -19.50 1.60
C GLY A 113 -1.88 -19.06 1.51
N ARG A 114 -2.60 -19.65 0.54
CA ARG A 114 -3.97 -19.26 0.16
C ARG A 114 -4.96 -19.34 1.33
N SER A 115 -4.89 -20.40 2.14
CA SER A 115 -5.83 -20.63 3.24
C SER A 115 -5.80 -19.51 4.27
N PHE A 116 -4.63 -18.90 4.51
CA PHE A 116 -4.51 -17.74 5.38
C PHE A 116 -5.13 -16.48 4.76
N LEU A 117 -4.90 -16.27 3.46
CA LEU A 117 -5.38 -15.09 2.75
C LEU A 117 -6.89 -15.04 2.60
N LEU A 118 -7.56 -16.20 2.58
CA LEU A 118 -9.03 -16.29 2.63
C LEU A 118 -9.64 -15.70 3.91
N TYR A 119 -8.86 -15.56 5.00
CA TYR A 119 -9.31 -14.85 6.20
C TYR A 119 -9.15 -13.33 6.08
N LEU A 120 -8.24 -12.85 5.22
CA LEU A 120 -7.94 -11.43 5.05
C LEU A 120 -8.73 -10.80 3.89
N PHE A 121 -8.99 -11.58 2.84
CA PHE A 121 -9.59 -11.11 1.61
C PHE A 121 -10.73 -12.02 1.16
N PRO A 122 -11.80 -11.43 0.59
CA PRO A 122 -12.84 -12.19 -0.11
C PRO A 122 -12.25 -13.11 -1.20
N GLU A 123 -12.81 -14.31 -1.34
CA GLU A 123 -12.35 -15.28 -2.32
C GLU A 123 -12.37 -14.74 -3.76
N ASP A 124 -13.38 -13.95 -4.13
CA ASP A 124 -13.48 -13.36 -5.46
C ASP A 124 -12.32 -12.38 -5.77
N LYS A 125 -11.81 -11.68 -4.76
CA LYS A 125 -10.63 -10.82 -4.91
C LYS A 125 -9.36 -11.64 -5.10
N LEU A 126 -9.20 -12.71 -4.32
CA LEU A 126 -8.05 -13.61 -4.42
C LEU A 126 -7.97 -14.24 -5.81
N THR A 127 -9.07 -14.86 -6.27
CA THR A 127 -9.13 -15.51 -7.57
C THR A 127 -8.85 -14.54 -8.72
N ARG A 128 -9.36 -13.30 -8.67
CA ARG A 128 -9.04 -12.29 -9.70
C ARG A 128 -7.56 -11.94 -9.76
N VAL A 129 -6.90 -11.82 -8.61
CA VAL A 129 -5.46 -11.50 -8.56
C VAL A 129 -4.64 -12.71 -9.00
N GLU A 130 -5.02 -13.92 -8.59
CA GLU A 130 -4.43 -15.17 -9.09
C GLU A 130 -4.54 -15.24 -10.62
N GLU A 131 -5.74 -15.06 -11.19
CA GLU A 131 -5.95 -15.03 -12.64
C GLU A 131 -5.12 -13.95 -13.35
N LEU A 132 -5.00 -12.76 -12.76
CA LEU A 132 -4.16 -11.69 -13.31
C LEU A 132 -2.69 -12.10 -13.36
N ILE A 133 -2.19 -12.75 -12.31
CA ILE A 133 -0.80 -13.20 -12.22
C ILE A 133 -0.55 -14.38 -13.16
N PHE A 134 -1.44 -15.38 -13.21
CA PHE A 134 -1.25 -16.59 -14.01
C PHE A 134 -1.48 -16.39 -15.52
N ASN A 135 -2.44 -15.54 -15.91
CA ASN A 135 -2.78 -15.35 -17.33
C ASN A 135 -1.97 -14.24 -18.02
N LYS A 136 -1.17 -13.48 -17.26
CA LYS A 136 -0.30 -12.42 -17.79
C LYS A 136 1.14 -12.65 -17.35
N ASN A 137 2.03 -11.71 -17.69
CA ASN A 137 3.39 -11.70 -17.17
C ASN A 137 3.37 -11.24 -15.70
N PRO A 138 3.72 -12.09 -14.71
CA PRO A 138 3.67 -11.75 -13.30
C PRO A 138 4.45 -10.49 -12.94
N LYS A 139 5.63 -10.30 -13.56
CA LYS A 139 6.49 -9.13 -13.33
C LYS A 139 5.84 -7.85 -13.81
N LEU A 140 5.15 -7.90 -14.95
CA LEU A 140 4.42 -6.74 -15.46
C LEU A 140 3.26 -6.38 -14.54
N VAL A 141 2.54 -7.38 -14.03
CA VAL A 141 1.48 -7.18 -13.04
C VAL A 141 2.07 -6.55 -11.78
N HIS A 142 3.19 -7.06 -11.27
CA HIS A 142 3.88 -6.50 -10.11
C HIS A 142 4.22 -5.01 -10.33
N ILE A 143 4.90 -4.68 -11.44
CA ILE A 143 5.26 -3.29 -11.78
C ILE A 143 4.01 -2.40 -11.82
N MET A 144 2.93 -2.86 -12.47
CA MET A 144 1.69 -2.09 -12.57
C MET A 144 1.05 -1.82 -11.20
N PHE A 145 1.01 -2.82 -10.31
CA PHE A 145 0.45 -2.65 -8.95
C PHE A 145 1.28 -1.71 -8.08
N MET A 146 2.60 -1.65 -8.29
CA MET A 146 3.50 -0.79 -7.53
C MET A 146 3.56 0.64 -8.05
N LEU A 147 3.47 0.81 -9.37
CA LEU A 147 3.51 2.12 -10.03
C LEU A 147 2.20 2.90 -9.89
N LEU A 148 1.07 2.18 -9.85
CA LEU A 148 -0.26 2.79 -9.85
C LEU A 148 -0.83 2.89 -8.43
N PRO A 149 -1.74 3.85 -8.17
CA PRO A 149 -2.53 3.91 -6.94
C PRO A 149 -3.63 2.82 -6.92
N LEU A 150 -3.28 1.59 -7.33
CA LEU A 150 -4.08 0.39 -7.13
C LEU A 150 -3.98 -0.03 -5.65
N PRO A 151 -4.83 -0.96 -5.15
CA PRO A 151 -4.69 -1.52 -3.81
C PRO A 151 -3.40 -2.36 -3.68
N LYS A 152 -2.26 -1.66 -3.70
CA LYS A 152 -0.89 -2.15 -3.77
C LYS A 152 -0.50 -2.95 -2.53
N ASP A 153 -1.05 -2.56 -1.38
CA ASP A 153 -0.77 -3.26 -0.13
C ASP A 153 -1.56 -4.58 -0.05
N THR A 154 -2.65 -4.74 -0.82
CA THR A 154 -3.33 -6.04 -1.00
C THR A 154 -2.52 -6.97 -1.91
N TYR A 155 -1.95 -6.42 -2.99
CA TYR A 155 -1.10 -7.19 -3.89
C TYR A 155 0.15 -7.73 -3.18
N ALA A 156 0.70 -6.99 -2.21
CA ALA A 156 1.85 -7.42 -1.42
C ALA A 156 1.66 -8.81 -0.78
N TRP A 157 0.49 -9.07 -0.21
CA TRP A 157 0.13 -10.35 0.40
C TRP A 157 -0.04 -11.49 -0.62
N LEU A 158 -0.43 -11.15 -1.85
CA LEU A 158 -0.72 -12.09 -2.94
C LEU A 158 0.46 -12.28 -3.89
N GLY A 159 1.48 -11.44 -3.76
CA GLY A 159 2.62 -11.38 -4.66
C GLY A 159 3.37 -12.69 -4.79
N PHE A 160 3.32 -13.58 -3.79
CA PHE A 160 4.01 -14.87 -3.85
C PHE A 160 3.55 -15.77 -5.00
N TYR A 161 2.33 -15.58 -5.51
CA TYR A 161 1.84 -16.28 -6.70
C TYR A 161 2.63 -15.92 -7.97
N SER A 162 3.39 -14.81 -7.97
CA SER A 162 4.24 -14.42 -9.10
C SER A 162 5.42 -15.37 -9.32
N GLY A 163 5.74 -16.22 -8.33
CA GLY A 163 6.92 -17.08 -8.36
C GLY A 163 8.24 -16.32 -8.24
N GLU A 164 8.21 -15.01 -7.98
CA GLU A 164 9.40 -14.19 -7.84
C GLU A 164 10.20 -14.58 -6.58
N ASN A 165 11.53 -14.48 -6.68
CA ASN A 165 12.39 -14.56 -5.50
C ASN A 165 12.36 -13.21 -4.74
N VAL A 166 12.80 -13.23 -3.48
CA VAL A 166 12.72 -12.06 -2.58
C VAL A 166 13.53 -10.87 -3.10
N ILE A 167 14.66 -11.12 -3.76
CA ILE A 167 15.54 -10.05 -4.28
C ILE A 167 14.85 -9.35 -5.46
N MET A 168 14.31 -10.12 -6.41
CA MET A 168 13.55 -9.58 -7.54
C MET A 168 12.33 -8.80 -7.04
N TRP A 169 11.61 -9.35 -6.06
CA TRP A 169 10.47 -8.68 -5.44
C TRP A 169 10.86 -7.32 -4.87
N LEU A 170 11.91 -7.28 -4.06
CA LEU A 170 12.41 -6.07 -3.40
C LEU A 170 12.83 -5.01 -4.44
N LEU A 171 13.59 -5.41 -5.47
CA LEU A 171 14.08 -4.49 -6.51
C LEU A 171 12.93 -3.90 -7.33
N ILE A 172 11.98 -4.73 -7.78
CA ILE A 172 10.81 -4.26 -8.53
C ILE A 172 9.96 -3.34 -7.64
N THR A 173 9.72 -3.74 -6.39
CA THR A 173 8.93 -2.95 -5.44
C THR A 173 9.53 -1.57 -5.25
N PHE A 174 10.83 -1.48 -4.94
CA PHE A 174 11.51 -0.21 -4.72
C PHE A 174 11.46 0.68 -5.98
N VAL A 175 11.92 0.16 -7.12
CA VAL A 175 12.01 0.97 -8.35
C VAL A 175 10.63 1.39 -8.88
N ALA A 176 9.64 0.51 -8.85
CA ALA A 176 8.32 0.82 -9.40
C ALA A 176 7.48 1.72 -8.48
N ARG A 177 7.68 1.68 -7.16
CA ARG A 177 6.97 2.55 -6.20
C ARG A 177 7.56 3.95 -6.10
N PHE A 178 8.88 4.07 -6.27
CA PHE A 178 9.60 5.32 -6.11
C PHE A 178 8.97 6.51 -6.87
N PRO A 179 8.58 6.42 -8.16
CA PRO A 179 8.05 7.56 -8.90
C PRO A 179 6.80 8.19 -8.25
N HIS A 180 5.89 7.35 -7.75
CA HIS A 180 4.64 7.82 -7.14
C HIS A 180 4.89 8.47 -5.77
N ILE A 181 5.75 7.88 -4.95
CA ILE A 181 6.13 8.45 -3.65
C ILE A 181 6.89 9.75 -3.86
N PHE A 182 7.82 9.78 -4.82
CA PHE A 182 8.60 10.96 -5.18
C PHE A 182 7.71 12.11 -5.65
N LEU A 183 6.69 11.84 -6.47
CA LEU A 183 5.74 12.88 -6.87
C LEU A 183 5.07 13.54 -5.66
N TYR A 184 4.69 12.79 -4.62
CA TYR A 184 4.08 13.38 -3.43
C TYR A 184 5.06 14.14 -2.56
N THR A 185 6.23 13.58 -2.28
CA THR A 185 7.24 14.23 -1.43
C THR A 185 7.77 15.50 -2.11
N PHE A 186 8.02 15.45 -3.42
CA PHE A 186 8.44 16.60 -4.21
C PHE A 186 7.34 17.67 -4.29
N SER A 187 6.08 17.26 -4.45
CA SER A 187 4.96 18.21 -4.42
C SER A 187 4.86 18.91 -3.06
N ALA A 188 5.06 18.18 -1.96
CA ALA A 188 5.04 18.75 -0.61
C ALA A 188 6.21 19.73 -0.38
N GLU A 189 7.42 19.39 -0.83
CA GLU A 189 8.56 20.32 -0.81
C GLU A 189 8.21 21.63 -1.55
N LYS A 190 7.62 21.53 -2.74
CA LYS A 190 7.24 22.70 -3.54
C LYS A 190 6.09 23.53 -2.97
N MET A 191 5.24 22.95 -2.12
CA MET A 191 4.22 23.72 -1.42
C MET A 191 4.81 24.72 -0.42
N ILE A 192 5.97 24.42 0.19
CA ILE A 192 6.68 25.36 1.07
C ILE A 192 7.03 26.64 0.30
N ASP A 193 7.41 26.50 -0.97
CA ASP A 193 7.75 27.60 -1.87
C ASP A 193 6.52 28.34 -2.43
N ASN A 194 5.30 28.07 -1.90
CA ASN A 194 4.01 28.53 -2.45
C ASN A 194 3.73 28.07 -3.89
N GLN A 195 4.42 27.04 -4.38
CA GLN A 195 4.26 26.52 -5.73
C GLN A 195 3.22 25.38 -5.77
N TYR A 196 2.00 25.67 -5.33
CA TYR A 196 0.89 24.71 -5.29
C TYR A 196 0.55 24.09 -6.65
N GLY A 197 0.98 24.72 -7.76
CA GLY A 197 0.84 24.19 -9.12
C GLY A 197 1.45 22.81 -9.31
N PHE A 198 2.55 22.47 -8.64
CA PHE A 198 3.16 21.13 -8.73
C PHE A 198 2.30 20.05 -8.08
N PHE A 199 1.64 20.36 -6.96
CA PHE A 199 0.70 19.43 -6.34
C PHE A 199 -0.54 19.21 -7.20
N ILE A 200 -1.10 20.28 -7.78
CA ILE A 200 -2.24 20.18 -8.69
C ILE A 200 -1.86 19.33 -9.91
N LEU A 201 -0.69 19.60 -10.51
CA LEU A 201 -0.18 18.84 -11.65
C LEU A 201 0.02 17.36 -11.30
N GLY A 202 0.68 17.05 -10.18
CA GLY A 202 0.88 15.68 -9.72
C GLY A 202 -0.43 14.95 -9.44
N SER A 203 -1.40 15.64 -8.85
CA SER A 203 -2.76 15.14 -8.59
C SER A 203 -3.50 14.81 -9.89
N VAL A 204 -3.45 15.73 -10.87
CA VAL A 204 -4.06 15.55 -12.19
C VAL A 204 -3.41 14.37 -12.92
N ILE A 205 -2.08 14.27 -12.94
CA ILE A 205 -1.37 13.14 -13.56
C ILE A 205 -1.79 11.82 -12.90
N ALA A 206 -1.85 11.76 -11.56
CA ALA A 206 -2.26 10.55 -10.85
C ALA A 206 -3.71 10.15 -11.20
N VAL A 207 -4.64 11.10 -11.28
CA VAL A 207 -6.03 10.86 -11.69
C VAL A 207 -6.09 10.40 -13.14
N LEU A 208 -5.38 11.04 -14.07
CA LEU A 208 -5.35 10.66 -15.49
C LEU A 208 -4.80 9.25 -15.68
N VAL A 209 -3.68 8.93 -15.03
CA VAL A 209 -3.08 7.60 -15.05
C VAL A 209 -4.06 6.56 -14.50
N TYR A 210 -4.73 6.84 -13.39
CA TYR A 210 -5.76 5.98 -12.84
C TYR A 210 -6.93 5.77 -13.81
N LEU A 211 -7.45 6.84 -14.42
CA LEU A 211 -8.54 6.77 -15.40
C LEU A 211 -8.14 5.95 -16.64
N VAL A 212 -6.95 6.17 -17.20
CA VAL A 212 -6.44 5.42 -18.35
C VAL A 212 -6.39 3.92 -18.02
N VAL A 213 -5.89 3.57 -16.83
CA VAL A 213 -5.83 2.17 -16.37
C VAL A 213 -7.23 1.59 -16.23
N VAL A 214 -8.16 2.29 -15.59
CA VAL A 214 -9.54 1.82 -15.41
C VAL A 214 -10.24 1.62 -16.76
N VAL A 215 -10.09 2.57 -17.69
CA VAL A 215 -10.66 2.47 -19.05
C VAL A 215 -10.04 1.32 -19.82
N TYR A 216 -8.71 1.16 -19.79
CA TYR A 216 -8.02 0.06 -20.43
C TYR A 216 -8.50 -1.30 -19.89
N LEU A 217 -8.58 -1.45 -18.56
CA LEU A 217 -9.07 -2.68 -17.92
C LEU A 217 -10.53 -2.98 -18.26
N LYS A 218 -11.40 -1.96 -18.33
CA LYS A 218 -12.81 -2.12 -18.70
C LYS A 218 -12.95 -2.57 -20.16
N LYS A 219 -12.23 -1.92 -21.09
CA LYS A 219 -12.25 -2.24 -22.53
C LYS A 219 -11.75 -3.66 -22.81
N ASN A 220 -10.69 -4.09 -22.13
CA ASN A 220 -10.16 -5.45 -22.27
C ASN A 220 -11.17 -6.49 -21.76
N LYS A 221 -11.88 -6.21 -20.66
CA LYS A 221 -12.93 -7.08 -20.11
C LYS A 221 -14.14 -7.21 -21.06
N GLU A 222 -14.50 -6.14 -21.77
CA GLU A 222 -15.56 -6.16 -22.79
C GLU A 222 -15.14 -6.95 -24.05
N GLN A 223 -13.88 -6.84 -24.48
CA GLN A 223 -13.36 -7.62 -25.61
C GLN A 223 -13.26 -9.13 -25.29
N SER A 224 -12.82 -9.51 -24.09
CA SER A 224 -12.79 -10.92 -23.68
C SER A 224 -14.18 -11.56 -23.53
N LYS A 225 -15.23 -10.75 -23.29
CA LYS A 225 -16.62 -11.22 -23.27
C LYS A 225 -17.25 -11.35 -24.66
N LYS A 226 -16.79 -10.59 -25.66
CA LYS A 226 -17.25 -10.69 -27.06
C LYS A 226 -16.60 -11.83 -27.84
N ASN A 227 -15.44 -12.31 -27.39
CA ASN A 227 -14.68 -13.39 -28.04
C ASN A 227 -14.90 -14.77 -27.36
N LYS A 228 -15.85 -14.88 -26.43
CA LYS A 228 -16.35 -16.12 -25.84
C LYS A 228 -17.79 -16.33 -26.29
#